data_AF-E6Z0Z1-F1
#
_entry.id   AF-E6Z0Z1-F1
#
_cell.length_a   1.000
_cell.length_b   1.000
_cell.length_c   1.000
_cell.angle_alpha   90.00
_cell.angle_beta   90.00
_cell.angle_gamma   90.00
#
_symmetry.space_group_name_H-M   'P 1'
#
loop_
_entity.id
_entity.type
_entity.pdbx_description
1 polymer ?
#
loop_
_entity_poly.entity_id
_entity_poly.type
_entity_poly.pdbx_seq_one_letter_code
_entity_poly.pdbx_strand_id
1 'polypeptide(L)'
;MDSPPLTDEELARLKPAKEILPTSFFKYVTEERRKRGRPPVKSPKQAITLRLDPKVIASFKEQGKNWRTRMGEILTKASGC
;
A
#
# COMPACT_ATOMS: atom_id res chain seq x y z
N MET A 1 30.15 -3.18 13.42
CA MET A 1 30.05 -2.39 14.67
C MET A 1 29.43 -3.31 15.69
N ASP A 2 30.21 -3.73 16.68
CA ASP A 2 29.71 -4.52 17.80
C ASP A 2 29.12 -3.55 18.82
N SER A 3 27.84 -3.69 19.16
CA SER A 3 27.16 -2.79 20.08
C SER A 3 27.03 -3.52 21.42
N PRO A 4 27.77 -3.10 22.47
CA PRO A 4 27.69 -3.76 23.77
C PRO A 4 26.26 -3.70 24.34
N PRO A 5 25.84 -4.70 25.14
CA PRO A 5 24.54 -4.68 25.78
C PRO A 5 24.43 -3.50 26.75
N LEU A 6 23.25 -2.88 26.79
CA LEU A 6 22.94 -1.80 27.74
C LEU A 6 23.01 -2.33 29.18
N THR A 7 23.59 -1.53 30.07
CA THR A 7 23.57 -1.75 31.51
C THR A 7 22.19 -1.38 32.10
N ASP A 8 21.84 -1.92 33.27
CA ASP A 8 20.56 -1.65 33.93
C ASP A 8 20.36 -0.15 34.25
N GLU A 9 21.45 0.56 34.58
CA GLU A 9 21.45 2.00 34.83
C GLU A 9 21.19 2.83 33.56
N GLU A 10 21.64 2.35 32.40
CA GLU A 10 21.33 2.98 31.12
C GLU A 10 19.89 2.74 30.71
N LEU A 11 19.37 1.53 30.95
CA LEU A 11 17.99 1.18 30.67
C LEU A 11 17.01 2.02 31.51
N ALA A 12 17.32 2.23 32.80
CA ALA A 12 16.52 3.03 33.71
C ALA A 12 16.41 4.52 33.31
N ARG A 13 17.36 5.04 32.52
CA ARG A 13 17.37 6.43 32.04
C ARG A 13 16.64 6.64 30.72
N LEU A 14 16.20 5.57 30.04
CA LEU A 14 15.47 5.67 28.79
C LEU A 14 14.12 6.37 29.01
N LYS A 15 13.83 7.33 28.15
CA LYS A 15 12.56 8.07 28.15
C LYS A 15 11.82 7.83 26.84
N PRO A 16 10.47 7.79 26.85
CA PRO A 16 9.70 7.76 25.63
C PRO A 16 10.10 8.88 24.68
N ALA A 17 10.33 8.55 23.40
CA ALA A 17 10.78 9.50 22.39
C ALA A 17 9.88 10.75 22.28
N LYS A 18 8.58 10.60 22.57
CA LYS A 18 7.61 11.71 22.56
C LYS A 18 7.85 12.76 23.65
N GLU A 19 8.52 12.39 24.74
CA GLU A 19 8.81 13.27 25.86
C GLU A 19 10.08 14.08 25.66
N ILE A 20 11.02 13.56 24.86
CA ILE A 20 12.35 14.16 24.68
C ILE A 20 12.56 14.79 23.31
N LEU A 21 11.89 14.30 22.26
CA LEU A 21 12.06 14.83 20.90
C LEU A 21 11.02 15.92 20.60
N PRO A 22 11.41 17.00 19.89
CA PRO A 22 10.48 18.03 19.47
C PRO A 22 9.35 17.49 18.58
N THR A 23 8.15 18.08 18.66
CA THR A 23 7.02 17.72 17.79
C THR A 23 7.35 17.86 16.29
N SER A 24 8.23 18.79 15.93
CA SER A 24 8.71 18.99 14.55
C SER A 24 9.43 17.76 13.99
N PHE A 25 10.17 17.01 14.82
CA PHE A 25 10.82 15.76 14.42
C PHE A 25 9.79 14.73 13.97
N PHE A 26 8.70 14.56 14.72
CA PHE A 26 7.64 13.62 14.35
C PHE A 26 6.90 14.03 13.08
N LYS A 27 6.68 15.33 12.87
CA LYS A 27 6.13 15.85 11.61
C LYS A 27 7.04 15.51 10.42
N TYR A 28 8.33 15.80 10.54
CA TYR A 28 9.34 15.49 9.53
C TYR A 28 9.37 13.99 9.19
N VAL A 29 9.47 13.11 10.21
CA VAL A 29 9.48 11.66 10.01
C VAL A 29 8.20 11.18 9.30
N THR A 30 7.05 11.77 9.62
CA THR A 30 5.76 11.44 8.98
C THR A 30 5.75 11.84 7.51
N GLU A 31 6.20 13.05 7.19
CA GLU A 31 6.30 13.55 5.82
C GLU A 31 7.28 12.73 4.99
N GLU A 32 8.44 12.41 5.55
CA GLU A 32 9.46 11.62 4.86
C GLU A 32 8.97 10.18 4.61
N ARG A 33 8.22 9.59 5.55
CA ARG A 33 7.55 8.30 5.34
C ARG A 33 6.50 8.35 4.24
N ARG A 34 5.75 9.45 4.10
CA ARG A 34 4.76 9.62 3.01
C ARG A 34 5.40 9.71 1.62
N LYS A 35 6.64 10.19 1.52
CA LYS A 35 7.40 10.22 0.25
C LYS A 35 7.86 8.83 -0.20
N ARG A 36 7.90 7.84 0.70
CA ARG A 36 8.31 6.47 0.36
C ARG A 36 7.11 5.69 -0.19
N GLY A 37 7.21 5.22 -1.44
CA GLY A 37 6.19 4.39 -2.10
C GLY A 37 5.91 4.83 -3.54
N ARG A 38 5.04 4.11 -4.25
CA ARG A 38 4.54 4.56 -5.55
C ARG A 38 3.74 5.85 -5.34
N PRO A 39 3.96 6.91 -6.13
CA PRO A 39 3.15 8.13 -6.07
C PRO A 39 1.65 7.79 -6.12
N PRO A 40 0.80 8.49 -5.35
CA PRO A 40 -0.64 8.25 -5.37
C PRO A 40 -1.18 8.51 -6.78
N VAL A 41 -1.89 7.52 -7.33
CA VAL A 41 -2.58 7.65 -8.62
C VAL A 41 -3.88 8.39 -8.37
N LYS A 42 -4.22 9.40 -9.21
CA LYS A 42 -5.43 10.23 -9.05
C LYS A 42 -6.73 9.40 -9.02
N SER A 43 -6.80 8.35 -9.84
CA SER A 43 -7.97 7.46 -9.94
C SER A 43 -7.50 6.00 -9.98
N PRO A 44 -7.22 5.36 -8.82
CA PRO A 44 -6.80 3.98 -8.78
C PRO A 44 -7.96 3.05 -9.16
N LYS A 45 -7.65 1.86 -9.70
CA LYS A 45 -8.66 0.81 -9.93
C LYS A 45 -9.23 0.37 -8.58
N GLN A 46 -10.55 0.32 -8.45
CA GLN A 46 -11.21 -0.17 -7.25
C GLN A 46 -11.18 -1.72 -7.24
N ALA A 47 -10.63 -2.31 -6.17
CA ALA A 47 -10.68 -3.74 -5.95
C ALA A 47 -12.02 -4.11 -5.31
N ILE A 48 -12.89 -4.78 -6.07
CA ILE A 48 -14.19 -5.28 -5.59
C ILE A 48 -14.26 -6.79 -5.73
N THR A 49 -15.04 -7.43 -4.85
CA THR A 49 -15.41 -8.85 -5.01
C THR A 49 -16.65 -8.92 -5.89
N LEU A 50 -16.49 -9.32 -7.15
CA LEU A 50 -17.58 -9.53 -8.10
C LEU A 50 -17.70 -11.02 -8.44
N ARG A 51 -18.90 -11.58 -8.30
CA ARG A 51 -19.21 -12.94 -8.75
C ARG A 51 -19.80 -12.88 -10.15
N LEU A 52 -19.22 -13.65 -11.07
CA LEU A 52 -19.65 -13.77 -12.47
C LEU A 52 -19.95 -15.24 -12.78
N ASP A 53 -20.73 -15.48 -13.82
CA ASP A 53 -20.95 -16.83 -14.35
C ASP A 53 -19.59 -17.49 -14.71
N PRO A 54 -19.34 -18.73 -14.27
CA PRO A 54 -18.11 -19.46 -14.60
C PRO A 54 -17.80 -19.52 -16.10
N LYS A 55 -18.83 -19.61 -16.97
CA LYS A 55 -18.68 -19.65 -18.43
C LYS A 55 -18.08 -18.35 -18.95
N VAL A 56 -18.52 -17.21 -18.43
CA VAL A 56 -17.96 -15.89 -18.79
C VAL A 56 -16.48 -15.84 -18.43
N ILE A 57 -16.11 -16.27 -17.21
CA ILE A 57 -14.71 -16.29 -16.78
C ILE A 57 -13.87 -17.23 -17.67
N ALA A 58 -14.40 -18.40 -18.03
CA ALA A 58 -13.74 -19.36 -18.91
C ALA A 58 -13.46 -18.77 -20.30
N SER A 59 -14.49 -18.20 -20.95
CA SER A 59 -14.35 -17.57 -22.27
C SER A 59 -13.34 -16.43 -22.29
N PHE A 60 -13.21 -15.68 -21.19
CA PHE A 60 -12.16 -14.66 -21.11
C PHE A 60 -10.78 -15.29 -20.90
N LYS A 61 -10.64 -16.26 -19.98
CA LYS A 61 -9.34 -16.94 -19.73
C LYS A 61 -8.74 -17.56 -20.98
N GLU A 62 -9.55 -18.11 -21.87
CA GLU A 62 -9.13 -18.67 -23.16
C GLU A 62 -8.44 -17.64 -24.07
N GLN A 63 -8.74 -16.35 -23.90
CA GLN A 63 -8.09 -15.28 -24.66
C GLN A 63 -6.63 -15.04 -24.25
N GLY A 64 -6.15 -15.66 -23.17
CA GLY A 64 -4.74 -15.66 -22.76
C GLY A 64 -4.40 -14.73 -21.59
N LYS A 65 -3.09 -14.42 -21.44
CA LYS A 65 -2.47 -13.80 -20.24
C LYS A 65 -3.15 -12.51 -19.74
N ASN A 66 -3.77 -11.73 -20.63
CA ASN A 66 -4.34 -10.41 -20.33
C ASN A 66 -5.89 -10.40 -20.29
N TRP A 67 -6.53 -11.54 -20.09
CA TRP A 67 -7.99 -11.65 -20.12
C TRP A 67 -8.75 -10.72 -19.16
N ARG A 68 -8.20 -10.46 -17.96
CA ARG A 68 -8.79 -9.53 -17.00
C ARG A 68 -8.75 -8.08 -17.49
N THR A 69 -7.68 -7.69 -18.19
CA THR A 69 -7.56 -6.37 -18.79
C THR A 69 -8.58 -6.19 -19.91
N ARG A 70 -8.70 -7.18 -20.81
CA ARG A 70 -9.72 -7.18 -21.87
C ARG A 70 -11.15 -7.14 -21.33
N MET A 71 -11.43 -7.92 -20.29
CA MET A 71 -12.72 -7.85 -19.59
C MET A 71 -12.98 -6.45 -19.05
N GLY A 72 -11.98 -5.82 -18.42
CA GLY A 72 -12.09 -4.44 -17.95
C GLY A 72 -12.40 -3.43 -19.05
N GLU A 73 -11.72 -3.52 -20.20
CA GLU A 73 -11.97 -2.66 -21.36
C GLU A 73 -13.41 -2.80 -21.90
N ILE A 74 -13.93 -4.02 -21.93
CA ILE A 74 -15.33 -4.28 -22.36
C ILE A 74 -16.31 -3.69 -21.35
N LEU A 75 -16.04 -3.83 -20.04
CA LEU A 75 -16.88 -3.23 -19.00
C LEU A 75 -16.88 -1.71 -19.08
N THR A 76 -15.74 -1.07 -19.34
CA THR A 76 -15.64 0.38 -19.57
C THR A 76 -16.49 0.81 -20.78
N LYS A 77 -16.35 0.10 -21.92
CA LYS A 77 -17.17 0.38 -23.11
C LYS A 77 -18.66 0.20 -22.85
N ALA A 78 -19.03 -0.84 -22.12
CA ALA A 78 -20.43 -1.15 -21.78
C ALA A 78 -21.04 -0.15 -20.79
N SER A 79 -20.24 0.43 -19.88
CA SER A 79 -20.70 1.44 -18.92
C SER A 79 -20.79 2.85 -19.53
N GLY A 80 -20.35 3.05 -20.77
CA GLY A 80 -20.30 4.36 -21.41
C GLY A 80 -19.29 5.31 -20.77
N CYS A 81 -18.26 4.76 -20.11
CA CYS A 81 -17.17 5.51 -19.49
C CYS A 81 -15.91 5.55 -20.36
#